data_AF-A0A150XKX6-F1
#
_entry.id   AF-A0A150XKX6-F1
#
_cell.length_a   1.000
_cell.length_b   1.000
_cell.length_c   1.000
_cell.angle_alpha   90.00
_cell.angle_beta   90.00
_cell.angle_gamma   90.00
#
_symmetry.space_group_name_H-M   'P 1'
#
loop_
_entity.id
_entity.type
_entity.pdbx_description
1 polymer ?
#
loop_
_entity_poly.entity_id
_entity_poly.type
_entity_poly.pdbx_seq_one_letter_code
_entity_poly.pdbx_strand_id
1 'polypeptide(L)'
;MKTMNLILLMAGTIAFAACNNNPQNEHNNHDHSQMEERQNGIDKAGNPNHREHEHKMSAQGGTGNYVVGDQVPAKQVCMVNDAYMAKDQIPVPVNGKTYYGCCQMCVKTLNEQETARMATDPQTGEKVDKTEAYIVLLDKEGTIAYFKNEANATAYAKSGN
;
A
#
# COMPACT_ATOMS: atom_id res chain seq x y z
N MET A 1 -34.78 41.47 -12.09
CA MET A 1 -34.57 42.38 -10.95
C MET A 1 -33.32 41.91 -10.22
N LYS A 2 -32.27 42.74 -10.24
CA LYS A 2 -30.94 42.46 -9.67
C LYS A 2 -30.96 42.77 -8.17
N THR A 3 -30.44 41.88 -7.35
CA THR A 3 -29.89 42.25 -6.04
C THR A 3 -28.47 41.72 -5.96
N MET A 4 -27.55 42.67 -5.87
CA MET A 4 -26.10 42.56 -5.94
C MET A 4 -25.60 43.04 -4.58
N ASN A 5 -25.04 42.15 -3.77
CA ASN A 5 -24.29 42.43 -2.54
C ASN A 5 -22.98 41.65 -2.72
N LEU A 6 -21.82 42.23 -3.05
CA LEU A 6 -20.97 43.19 -2.32
C LEU A 6 -20.56 42.67 -0.92
N ILE A 7 -19.26 42.81 -0.61
CA ILE A 7 -18.55 42.63 0.68
C ILE A 7 -17.85 41.24 0.78
N LEU A 8 -16.54 41.06 1.04
CA LEU A 8 -15.39 41.94 1.30
C LEU A 8 -14.12 41.07 1.10
N LEU A 9 -13.11 41.55 0.38
CA LEU A 9 -11.79 40.92 0.33
C LEU A 9 -11.01 41.28 1.59
N MET A 10 -10.90 40.34 2.54
CA MET A 10 -9.93 40.43 3.63
C MET A 10 -8.62 39.80 3.16
N ALA A 11 -7.66 40.64 2.77
CA ALA A 11 -6.27 40.23 2.62
C ALA A 11 -5.70 39.96 4.03
N GLY A 12 -5.73 38.69 4.45
CA GLY A 12 -5.07 38.23 5.67
C GLY A 12 -3.58 38.04 5.41
N THR A 13 -2.75 38.94 5.94
CA THR A 13 -1.30 38.74 6.04
C THR A 13 -1.02 37.64 7.06
N ILE A 14 -0.58 36.47 6.60
CA ILE A 14 -0.06 35.43 7.50
C ILE A 14 1.37 35.85 7.86
N ALA A 15 1.54 36.31 9.10
CA ALA A 15 2.84 36.50 9.71
C ALA A 15 3.49 35.13 9.97
N PHE A 16 4.66 34.89 9.38
CA PHE A 16 5.52 33.77 9.76
C PHE A 16 6.17 34.10 11.11
N ALA A 17 5.60 33.58 12.19
CA ALA A 17 6.27 33.51 13.48
C ALA A 17 7.35 32.42 13.41
N ALA A 18 8.61 32.81 13.18
CA ALA A 18 9.76 31.96 13.40
C ALA A 18 10.03 31.89 14.91
N CYS A 19 9.43 30.91 15.59
CA CYS A 19 9.84 30.54 16.95
C CYS A 19 10.99 29.54 16.86
N ASN A 20 12.17 30.09 17.15
CA ASN A 20 13.41 29.46 17.57
C ASN A 20 13.19 28.49 18.75
N ASN A 21 14.06 27.48 18.84
CA ASN A 21 14.70 26.90 20.04
C ASN A 21 15.34 25.56 19.60
N ASN A 22 16.48 25.07 20.06
CA ASN A 22 17.61 25.47 20.92
C ASN A 22 18.43 24.14 20.99
N PRO A 23 19.77 24.13 21.12
CA PRO A 23 20.59 22.97 20.86
C PRO A 23 20.62 22.02 22.05
N GLN A 24 20.89 20.74 21.78
CA GLN A 24 21.70 19.81 22.60
C GLN A 24 21.49 18.39 22.07
N ASN A 25 22.51 17.81 21.46
CA ASN A 25 22.80 16.39 21.68
C ASN A 25 24.29 16.16 21.45
N GLU A 26 25.08 16.60 22.44
CA GLU A 26 26.40 16.03 22.70
C GLU A 26 26.23 14.78 23.57
N HIS A 27 27.06 13.78 23.27
CA HIS A 27 27.42 12.61 24.09
C HIS A 27 26.41 11.43 24.02
N ASN A 28 26.80 10.21 23.66
CA ASN A 28 28.04 9.52 24.05
C ASN A 28 28.50 8.53 22.98
N ASN A 29 29.77 8.66 22.60
CA ASN A 29 30.59 7.59 22.05
C ASN A 29 30.98 6.70 23.23
N HIS A 30 30.46 5.47 23.30
CA HIS A 30 30.96 4.47 24.24
C HIS A 30 31.90 3.54 23.49
N ASP A 31 33.17 3.87 23.62
CA ASP A 31 34.33 3.03 23.38
C ASP A 31 34.18 1.74 24.19
N HIS A 32 33.99 0.61 23.50
CA HIS A 32 34.07 -0.72 24.09
C HIS A 32 35.41 -1.36 23.69
N SER A 33 36.49 -0.81 24.21
CA SER A 33 37.75 -1.53 24.35
C SER A 33 37.68 -2.40 25.61
N GLN A 34 37.65 -3.72 25.42
CA GLN A 34 38.51 -4.66 26.16
C GLN A 34 38.26 -6.14 25.83
N MET A 35 39.39 -6.81 25.57
CA MET A 35 39.75 -8.19 25.91
C MET A 35 39.27 -9.33 24.99
N GLU A 36 40.11 -9.63 24.00
CA GLU A 36 40.42 -11.02 23.67
C GLU A 36 41.16 -11.67 24.84
N GLU A 37 40.69 -12.83 25.29
CA GLU A 37 41.59 -13.93 25.65
C GLU A 37 40.86 -15.28 25.54
N ARG A 38 41.55 -16.22 24.90
CA ARG A 38 41.13 -17.59 24.59
C ARG A 38 41.37 -18.47 25.81
N GLN A 39 40.49 -19.44 26.06
CA GLN A 39 40.88 -20.83 26.35
C GLN A 39 39.69 -21.81 26.40
N ASN A 40 39.62 -22.61 25.33
CA ASN A 40 39.53 -24.08 25.31
C ASN A 40 38.78 -24.81 26.46
N GLY A 41 37.64 -25.42 26.13
CA GLY A 41 36.98 -26.45 26.93
C GLY A 41 36.20 -27.40 26.02
N ILE A 42 36.73 -28.62 25.86
CA ILE A 42 36.15 -29.73 25.11
C ILE A 42 35.41 -30.63 26.11
N ASP A 43 34.08 -30.74 26.02
CA ASP A 43 33.35 -32.01 26.21
C ASP A 43 31.81 -31.90 26.12
N LYS A 44 31.30 -32.56 25.06
CA LYS A 44 30.20 -33.54 25.05
C LYS A 44 28.94 -33.27 25.90
N ALA A 45 27.84 -32.97 25.20
CA ALA A 45 26.59 -33.74 25.32
C ALA A 45 25.75 -33.51 24.05
N GLY A 46 25.40 -34.59 23.36
CA GLY A 46 24.56 -34.54 22.17
C GLY A 46 23.14 -34.12 22.52
N ASN A 47 22.62 -33.15 21.77
CA ASN A 47 21.18 -32.89 21.68
C ASN A 47 20.75 -33.00 20.21
N PRO A 48 20.24 -34.17 19.76
CA PRO A 48 19.84 -34.35 18.38
C PRO A 48 18.36 -33.97 18.23
N ASN A 49 18.00 -32.69 18.38
CA ASN A 49 16.64 -32.22 18.06
C ASN A 49 16.58 -30.72 17.76
N HIS A 50 17.51 -30.22 16.94
CA HIS A 50 17.21 -29.06 16.11
C HIS A 50 16.96 -29.57 14.69
N ARG A 51 15.71 -30.00 14.43
CA ARG A 51 15.25 -30.14 13.05
C ARG A 51 15.25 -28.73 12.47
N GLU A 52 16.19 -28.49 11.58
CA GLU A 52 16.12 -27.45 10.58
C GLU A 52 14.80 -27.66 9.82
N HIS A 53 13.75 -26.94 10.23
CA HIS A 53 12.64 -26.71 9.34
C HIS A 53 13.10 -25.67 8.33
N GLU A 54 13.79 -26.17 7.31
CA GLU A 54 13.93 -25.51 6.02
C GLU A 54 12.51 -25.24 5.50
N HIS A 55 11.93 -24.10 5.89
CA HIS A 55 10.88 -23.49 5.08
C HIS A 55 11.59 -22.97 3.83
N LYS A 56 11.72 -23.89 2.87
CA LYS A 56 11.93 -23.61 1.46
C LYS A 56 10.83 -22.63 1.05
N MET A 57 11.07 -21.34 1.21
CA MET A 57 10.24 -20.28 0.65
C MET A 57 10.45 -20.29 -0.86
N SER A 58 9.94 -21.33 -1.52
CA SER A 58 9.53 -21.25 -2.90
C SER A 58 8.22 -20.47 -2.93
N ALA A 59 8.30 -19.14 -2.73
CA ALA A 59 7.23 -18.25 -3.15
C ALA A 59 7.43 -18.04 -4.65
N GLN A 60 6.97 -19.04 -5.41
CA GLN A 60 6.72 -18.93 -6.84
C GLN A 60 5.86 -17.67 -7.04
N GLY A 61 6.49 -16.60 -7.55
CA GLY A 61 5.78 -15.47 -8.11
C GLY A 61 5.02 -15.98 -9.31
N GLY A 62 3.76 -16.35 -9.09
CA GLY A 62 2.90 -16.87 -10.12
C GLY A 62 2.83 -15.84 -11.24
N THR A 63 3.23 -16.23 -12.44
CA THR A 63 2.79 -15.56 -13.65
C THR A 63 1.27 -15.67 -13.65
N GLY A 64 0.58 -14.61 -13.24
CA GLY A 64 -0.87 -14.58 -13.35
C GLY A 64 -1.26 -14.85 -14.80
N ASN A 65 -2.28 -15.68 -15.02
CA ASN A 65 -2.79 -16.00 -16.36
C ASN A 65 -3.48 -14.80 -17.07
N TYR A 66 -3.26 -13.59 -16.56
CA TYR A 66 -3.87 -12.35 -17.04
C TYR A 66 -2.82 -11.53 -17.79
N VAL A 67 -3.23 -10.93 -18.89
CA VAL A 67 -2.42 -10.01 -19.68
C VAL A 67 -2.96 -8.58 -19.55
N VAL A 68 -2.17 -7.61 -19.99
CA VAL A 68 -2.57 -6.20 -20.03
C VAL A 68 -3.91 -6.06 -20.77
N GLY A 69 -4.85 -5.36 -20.14
CA GLY A 69 -6.23 -5.16 -20.60
C GLY A 69 -7.24 -6.11 -19.98
N ASP A 70 -6.81 -7.22 -19.34
CA ASP A 70 -7.73 -8.16 -18.71
C ASP A 70 -8.31 -7.62 -17.40
N GLN A 71 -9.54 -8.06 -17.10
CA GLN A 71 -10.09 -7.93 -15.76
C GLN A 71 -9.40 -8.92 -14.82
N VAL A 72 -8.96 -8.43 -13.65
CA VAL A 72 -8.34 -9.27 -12.62
C VAL A 72 -9.27 -9.48 -11.40
N PRO A 73 -9.15 -10.60 -10.68
CA PRO A 73 -9.98 -10.85 -9.50
C PRO A 73 -9.62 -9.92 -8.35
N ALA A 74 -10.63 -9.32 -7.69
CA ALA A 74 -10.42 -8.42 -6.56
C ALA A 74 -9.62 -9.04 -5.40
N LYS A 75 -9.78 -10.35 -5.14
CA LYS A 75 -9.02 -11.05 -4.10
C LYS A 75 -7.52 -11.17 -4.38
N GLN A 76 -7.11 -10.93 -5.62
CA GLN A 76 -5.72 -11.02 -6.06
C GLN A 76 -5.04 -9.66 -6.23
N VAL A 77 -5.68 -8.58 -5.76
CA VAL A 77 -5.11 -7.24 -5.81
C VAL A 77 -4.84 -6.70 -4.42
N CYS A 78 -3.82 -5.85 -4.30
CA CYS A 78 -3.66 -4.98 -3.15
C CYS A 78 -4.37 -3.66 -3.45
N MET A 79 -5.49 -3.42 -2.76
CA MET A 79 -6.29 -2.21 -2.96
C MET A 79 -5.63 -0.94 -2.40
N VAL A 80 -4.56 -1.06 -1.61
CA VAL A 80 -3.83 0.12 -1.11
C VAL A 80 -2.75 0.57 -2.09
N ASN A 81 -2.12 -0.39 -2.76
CA ASN A 81 -0.99 -0.13 -3.66
C ASN A 81 -1.41 -0.11 -5.14
N ASP A 82 -2.69 -0.36 -5.41
CA ASP A 82 -3.24 -0.42 -6.77
C ASP A 82 -2.44 -1.36 -7.67
N ALA A 83 -2.18 -2.55 -7.13
CA ALA A 83 -1.33 -3.56 -7.76
C ALA A 83 -2.00 -4.94 -7.78
N TYR A 84 -1.87 -5.64 -8.91
CA TYR A 84 -2.16 -7.06 -9.06
C TYR A 84 -1.02 -7.90 -8.47
N MET A 85 -1.36 -8.86 -7.61
CA MET A 85 -0.41 -9.59 -6.76
C MET A 85 -0.23 -11.06 -7.16
N ALA A 86 -1.00 -11.54 -8.14
CA ALA A 86 -0.98 -12.91 -8.67
C ALA A 86 -1.17 -14.05 -7.64
N LYS A 87 -1.72 -13.73 -6.48
CA LYS A 87 -2.10 -14.67 -5.41
C LYS A 87 -3.21 -14.06 -4.58
N ASP A 88 -3.92 -14.87 -3.80
CA ASP A 88 -4.97 -14.37 -2.91
C ASP A 88 -4.35 -13.50 -1.79
N GLN A 89 -4.97 -12.36 -1.50
CA GLN A 89 -4.55 -11.37 -0.50
C GLN A 89 -5.38 -11.47 0.78
N ILE A 90 -5.01 -10.69 1.80
CA ILE A 90 -5.69 -10.71 3.10
C ILE A 90 -7.06 -10.02 2.96
N PRO A 91 -8.19 -10.69 3.27
CA PRO A 91 -9.50 -10.07 3.25
C PRO A 91 -9.67 -9.12 4.43
N VAL A 92 -10.28 -7.95 4.18
CA VAL A 92 -10.49 -6.89 5.17
C VAL A 92 -11.97 -6.47 5.16
N PRO A 93 -12.79 -7.01 6.08
CA PRO A 93 -14.20 -6.65 6.19
C PRO A 93 -14.37 -5.22 6.74
N VAL A 94 -15.05 -4.35 6.00
CA VAL A 94 -15.39 -2.99 6.42
C VAL A 94 -16.81 -2.67 5.93
N ASN A 95 -17.70 -2.25 6.82
CA ASN A 95 -19.09 -1.85 6.49
C ASN A 95 -19.86 -2.88 5.64
N GLY A 96 -19.67 -4.17 5.91
CA GLY A 96 -20.34 -5.26 5.18
C GLY A 96 -19.72 -5.59 3.81
N LYS A 97 -18.65 -4.90 3.41
CA LYS A 97 -17.88 -5.15 2.18
C LYS A 97 -16.52 -5.77 2.51
N THR A 98 -15.89 -6.45 1.55
CA THR A 98 -14.57 -7.08 1.74
C THR A 98 -13.54 -6.49 0.80
N TYR A 99 -12.54 -5.82 1.37
CA TYR A 99 -11.39 -5.27 0.66
C TYR A 99 -10.20 -6.22 0.76
N TYR A 100 -9.13 -5.97 0.00
CA TYR A 100 -7.96 -6.85 -0.05
C TYR A 100 -6.65 -6.09 0.08
N GLY A 101 -5.78 -6.52 0.99
CA GLY A 101 -4.47 -5.92 1.26
C GLY A 101 -3.34 -6.97 1.28
N CYS A 102 -2.15 -6.59 0.84
CA CYS A 102 -1.03 -7.54 0.72
C CYS A 102 -0.21 -7.72 2.02
N CYS A 103 -0.39 -6.86 3.01
CA CYS A 103 0.29 -6.94 4.30
C CYS A 103 -0.53 -6.29 5.41
N GLN A 104 -0.09 -6.43 6.66
CA GLN A 104 -0.78 -5.88 7.82
C GLN A 104 -0.89 -4.34 7.79
N MET A 105 0.08 -3.66 7.18
CA MET A 105 -0.02 -2.21 6.99
C MET A 105 -1.18 -1.87 6.04
N CYS A 106 -1.37 -2.61 4.95
CA CYS A 106 -2.52 -2.42 4.06
C CYS A 106 -3.84 -2.73 4.77
N VAL A 107 -3.88 -3.76 5.62
CA VAL A 107 -5.05 -4.09 6.45
C VAL A 107 -5.41 -2.91 7.36
N LYS A 108 -4.43 -2.34 8.07
CA LYS A 108 -4.62 -1.17 8.92
C LYS A 108 -5.16 0.02 8.12
N THR A 109 -4.51 0.34 7.00
CA THR A 109 -4.92 1.44 6.11
C THR A 109 -6.35 1.26 5.60
N LEU A 110 -6.74 0.05 5.19
CA LEU A 110 -8.10 -0.24 4.71
C LEU A 110 -9.17 -0.14 5.80
N ASN A 111 -8.83 -0.41 7.06
CA ASN A 111 -9.76 -0.21 8.17
C ASN A 111 -9.92 1.28 8.51
N GLU A 112 -8.82 2.03 8.53
CA GLU A 112 -8.79 3.39 9.07
C GLU A 112 -9.10 4.48 8.04
N GLN A 113 -8.77 4.26 6.77
CA GLN A 113 -8.79 5.31 5.74
C GLN A 113 -9.78 4.98 4.63
N GLU A 114 -10.87 5.74 4.56
CA GLU A 114 -11.86 5.60 3.48
C GLU A 114 -11.27 5.87 2.10
N THR A 115 -10.31 6.79 2.01
CA THR A 115 -9.61 7.10 0.76
C THR A 115 -8.90 5.88 0.16
N ALA A 116 -8.47 4.92 0.97
CA ALA A 116 -7.86 3.67 0.49
C ALA A 116 -8.88 2.67 -0.08
N ARG A 117 -10.16 2.86 0.24
CA ARG A 117 -11.29 2.04 -0.23
C ARG A 117 -11.97 2.61 -1.48
N MET A 118 -11.62 3.84 -1.86
CA MET A 118 -12.17 4.55 -3.01
C MET A 118 -11.13 4.70 -4.13
N ALA A 119 -11.58 4.64 -5.38
CA ALA A 119 -10.78 4.97 -6.56
C ALA A 119 -11.47 6.05 -7.40
N THR A 120 -10.75 6.57 -8.38
CA THR A 120 -11.31 7.44 -9.43
C THR A 120 -11.37 6.63 -10.71
N ASP A 121 -12.54 6.56 -11.35
CA ASP A 121 -12.69 5.97 -12.68
C ASP A 121 -11.91 6.80 -13.72
N PRO A 122 -10.90 6.23 -14.39
CA PRO A 122 -10.09 6.98 -15.36
C PRO A 122 -10.87 7.50 -16.57
N GLN A 123 -12.00 6.87 -16.92
CA GLN A 123 -12.81 7.27 -18.06
C GLN A 123 -13.72 8.47 -17.77
N THR A 124 -14.27 8.54 -16.56
CA THR A 124 -15.33 9.51 -16.21
C THR A 124 -14.93 10.50 -15.12
N GLY A 125 -13.89 10.20 -14.34
CA GLY A 125 -13.51 10.97 -13.15
C GLY A 125 -14.40 10.72 -11.92
N GLU A 126 -15.40 9.85 -12.02
CA GLU A 126 -16.29 9.53 -10.90
C GLU A 126 -15.56 8.73 -9.81
N LYS A 127 -15.98 8.90 -8.55
CA LYS A 127 -15.51 8.06 -7.45
C LYS A 127 -16.22 6.71 -7.45
N VAL A 128 -15.45 5.65 -7.27
CA VAL A 128 -15.94 4.26 -7.22
C VAL A 128 -15.42 3.57 -5.96
N ASP A 129 -16.26 2.80 -5.29
CA ASP A 129 -15.83 1.89 -4.23
C ASP A 129 -15.05 0.74 -4.87
N LYS A 130 -13.82 0.47 -4.38
CA LYS A 130 -12.94 -0.55 -4.97
C LYS A 130 -13.53 -1.96 -4.94
N THR A 131 -14.53 -2.24 -4.11
CA THR A 131 -15.23 -3.54 -4.08
C THR A 131 -16.31 -3.71 -5.14
N GLU A 132 -16.76 -2.61 -5.73
CA GLU A 132 -17.78 -2.59 -6.81
C GLU A 132 -17.15 -2.32 -8.17
N ALA A 133 -15.84 -2.03 -8.21
CA ALA A 133 -15.13 -1.65 -9.41
C ALA A 133 -14.85 -2.84 -10.34
N TYR A 134 -14.83 -2.53 -11.64
CA TYR A 134 -14.22 -3.36 -12.68
C TYR A 134 -12.71 -3.08 -12.71
N ILE A 135 -11.90 -4.07 -12.30
CA ILE A 135 -10.46 -3.90 -12.05
C ILE A 135 -9.66 -4.42 -13.24
N VAL A 136 -8.87 -3.57 -13.89
CA VAL A 136 -8.13 -3.90 -15.13
C VAL A 136 -6.63 -3.81 -14.91
N LEU A 137 -5.90 -4.81 -15.40
CA LEU A 137 -4.43 -4.80 -15.45
C LEU A 137 -3.94 -3.86 -16.56
N LEU A 138 -3.16 -2.84 -16.20
CA LEU A 138 -2.71 -1.79 -17.12
C LEU A 138 -1.34 -2.07 -17.73
N ASP A 139 -0.47 -2.77 -17.03
CA ASP A 139 0.90 -3.00 -17.47
C ASP A 139 1.43 -4.37 -17.00
N LYS A 140 2.68 -4.69 -17.38
CA LYS A 140 3.30 -5.98 -17.05
C LYS A 140 3.86 -5.98 -15.63
N GLU A 141 4.04 -4.81 -15.04
CA GLU A 141 4.53 -4.56 -13.69
C GLU A 141 3.44 -4.83 -12.63
N GLY A 142 2.18 -4.90 -13.06
CA GLY A 142 1.06 -5.25 -12.20
C GLY A 142 0.18 -4.07 -11.82
N THR A 143 0.36 -2.89 -12.41
CA THR A 143 -0.49 -1.72 -12.11
C THR A 143 -1.92 -2.00 -12.52
N ILE A 144 -2.89 -1.63 -11.68
CA ILE A 144 -4.32 -1.77 -11.99
C ILE A 144 -5.05 -0.44 -12.00
N ALA A 145 -6.13 -0.37 -12.78
CA ALA A 145 -7.13 0.69 -12.69
C ALA A 145 -8.49 0.14 -12.23
N TYR A 146 -9.30 1.03 -11.66
CA TYR A 146 -10.65 0.74 -11.19
C TYR A 146 -11.64 1.54 -12.02
N PHE A 147 -12.53 0.85 -12.72
CA PHE A 147 -13.61 1.47 -13.49
C PHE A 147 -14.94 1.21 -12.79
N LYS A 148 -15.90 2.12 -12.97
CA LYS A 148 -17.28 1.93 -12.47
C LYS A 148 -17.95 0.71 -13.10
N ASN A 149 -17.57 0.36 -14.33
CA ASN A 149 -18.09 -0.78 -15.08
C ASN A 149 -17.17 -1.13 -16.27
N GLU A 150 -17.45 -2.26 -16.91
CA GLU A 150 -16.73 -2.75 -18.09
C GLU A 150 -16.80 -1.80 -19.31
N ALA A 151 -17.93 -1.11 -19.49
CA ALA A 151 -18.10 -0.18 -20.62
C ALA A 151 -17.12 1.00 -20.52
N ASN A 152 -16.87 1.50 -19.30
CA ASN A 152 -15.88 2.55 -19.05
C ASN A 152 -14.46 2.05 -19.32
N ALA A 153 -14.11 0.85 -18.87
CA ALA A 153 -12.82 0.23 -19.17
C ALA A 153 -12.59 0.08 -20.69
N THR A 154 -13.62 -0.37 -21.42
CA THR A 154 -13.59 -0.54 -22.86
C THR A 154 -13.46 0.81 -23.59
N ALA A 155 -14.16 1.84 -23.14
CA ALA A 155 -14.07 3.18 -23.70
C ALA A 155 -12.67 3.78 -23.47
N TYR A 156 -12.11 3.59 -22.28
CA TYR A 156 -10.78 4.05 -21.92
C TYR A 156 -9.70 3.44 -22.84
N ALA A 157 -9.72 2.11 -23.04
CA ALA A 157 -8.77 1.42 -23.92
C ALA A 157 -8.82 1.90 -25.39
N LYS A 158 -9.99 2.34 -25.87
CA LYS A 158 -10.14 2.86 -27.25
C LYS A 158 -9.63 4.29 -27.42
N SER A 159 -9.49 5.04 -26.32
CA SER A 159 -9.09 6.45 -26.37
C SER A 159 -7.58 6.65 -26.57
N GLY A 160 -6.79 5.57 -26.57
CA GLY A 160 -5.35 5.61 -26.86
C GLY A 160 -4.51 6.25 -25.76
N ASN A 161 -4.96 6.19 -24.50
CA ASN A 161 -4.16 6.50 -23.32
C ASN A 161 -3.10 5.43 -23.06
#